data_AF-A0A7C1T9N7-F1
#
_entry.id   AF-A0A7C1T9N7-F1
#
_cell.length_a   1.000
_cell.length_b   1.000
_cell.length_c   1.000
_cell.angle_alpha   90.00
_cell.angle_beta   90.00
_cell.angle_gamma   90.00
#
_symmetry.space_group_name_H-M   'P 1'
#
loop_
_entity.id
_entity.type
_entity.pdbx_description
1 polymer ?
#
loop_
_entity_poly.entity_id
_entity_poly.type
_entity_poly.pdbx_seq_one_letter_code
_entity_poly.pdbx_strand_id
1 'polypeptide(L)'
;MSLDSNSSYAAPEDWRAYSGVLSRRVFAFLVDYLFIGLLWIPAAVVVFFLGILTLGLGWLLYPILFFVVAGLYFGMSLAGPSQSTP
;
A
#
# COMPACT_ATOMS: atom_id res chain seq x y z
N MET A 1 9.25 -4.78 -48.10
CA MET A 1 8.36 -4.58 -46.95
C MET A 1 9.25 -4.40 -45.73
N SER A 2 9.61 -3.15 -45.41
CA SER A 2 10.38 -2.80 -44.22
C SER A 2 9.44 -2.87 -43.02
N LEU A 3 9.78 -3.68 -42.02
CA LEU A 3 9.04 -3.68 -40.75
C LEU A 3 9.50 -2.45 -39.97
N ASP A 4 8.68 -1.42 -39.91
CA ASP A 4 8.91 -0.28 -39.03
C ASP A 4 8.92 -0.79 -37.59
N SER A 5 10.12 -0.84 -37.00
CA SER A 5 10.39 -1.27 -35.63
C SER A 5 10.08 -0.15 -34.63
N ASN A 6 8.87 0.41 -34.72
CA ASN A 6 8.42 1.39 -33.73
C ASN A 6 8.09 0.64 -32.42
N SER A 7 9.15 0.35 -31.68
CA SER A 7 9.26 -0.50 -30.50
C SER A 7 8.80 0.21 -29.21
N SER A 8 7.68 0.92 -29.26
CA SER A 8 7.08 1.53 -28.06
C SER A 8 6.45 0.48 -27.12
N TYR A 9 6.26 -0.75 -27.63
CA TYR A 9 5.64 -1.87 -26.93
C TYR A 9 6.58 -3.06 -26.67
N ALA A 10 7.79 -3.10 -27.25
CA ALA A 10 8.74 -4.16 -26.93
C ALA A 10 9.47 -3.81 -25.62
N ALA A 11 9.63 -4.81 -24.75
CA ALA A 11 10.42 -4.66 -23.54
C ALA A 11 11.83 -4.15 -23.93
N PRO A 12 12.34 -3.06 -23.32
CA PRO A 12 13.68 -2.60 -23.62
C PRO A 12 14.68 -3.74 -23.39
N GLU A 13 15.41 -4.11 -24.44
CA GLU A 13 16.43 -5.18 -24.39
C GLU A 13 17.65 -4.74 -23.54
N ASP A 14 17.77 -3.44 -23.23
CA ASP A 14 18.81 -2.89 -22.36
C ASP A 14 18.40 -2.98 -20.88
N TRP A 15 19.17 -3.75 -20.10
CA TRP A 15 18.98 -3.92 -18.66
C TRP A 15 19.00 -2.59 -17.88
N ARG A 16 19.68 -1.57 -18.42
CA ARG A 16 19.75 -0.23 -17.80
C ARG A 16 18.37 0.44 -17.71
N ALA A 17 17.43 0.08 -18.59
CA ALA A 17 16.05 0.56 -18.52
C ALA A 17 15.33 0.13 -17.22
N TYR A 18 15.76 -0.97 -16.60
CA TYR A 18 15.21 -1.47 -15.33
C TYR A 18 16.02 -1.05 -14.11
N SER A 19 17.16 -0.37 -14.31
CA SER A 19 18.00 0.09 -13.21
C SER A 19 17.24 1.07 -12.31
N GLY A 20 17.23 0.79 -11.00
CA GLY A 20 16.52 1.61 -10.01
C GLY A 20 15.00 1.38 -9.91
N VAL A 21 14.42 0.46 -10.69
CA VAL A 21 12.99 0.10 -10.53
C VAL A 21 12.76 -0.57 -9.17
N LEU A 22 13.62 -1.51 -8.78
CA LEU A 22 13.51 -2.20 -7.49
C LEU A 22 13.64 -1.23 -6.31
N SER A 23 14.60 -0.32 -6.34
CA SER A 23 14.80 0.64 -5.24
C SER A 23 13.63 1.60 -5.09
N ARG A 24 13.07 2.11 -6.20
CA ARG A 24 11.86 2.96 -6.18
C ARG A 24 10.66 2.22 -5.59
N ARG A 25 10.46 0.94 -5.96
CA ARG A 25 9.38 0.12 -5.42
C ARG A 25 9.55 -0.16 -3.93
N VAL A 26 10.74 -0.57 -3.51
CA VAL A 26 11.05 -0.82 -2.10
C VAL A 26 10.86 0.44 -1.26
N PHE A 27 11.33 1.60 -1.74
CA PHE A 27 11.13 2.86 -1.04
C PHE A 27 9.65 3.22 -0.91
N ALA A 28 8.85 3.05 -1.97
CA ALA A 28 7.40 3.25 -1.91
C ALA A 28 6.74 2.33 -0.86
N PHE A 29 7.12 1.04 -0.83
CA PHE A 29 6.62 0.11 0.20
C PHE A 29 6.97 0.56 1.63
N LEU A 30 8.19 1.06 1.86
CA LEU A 30 8.60 1.55 3.18
C LEU A 30 7.76 2.76 3.63
N VAL A 31 7.53 3.70 2.71
CA VAL A 31 6.71 4.89 2.97
C VAL A 31 5.26 4.49 3.27
N ASP A 32 4.70 3.54 2.53
CA ASP A 32 3.34 3.06 2.80
C ASP A 32 3.21 2.40 4.18
N TYR A 33 4.15 1.53 4.56
CA TYR A 33 4.16 0.91 5.89
C TYR A 33 4.33 1.94 7.01
N LEU A 34 5.07 3.01 6.77
CA LEU A 34 5.21 4.12 7.72
C LEU A 34 3.86 4.85 7.93
N PHE A 35 3.11 5.13 6.86
CA PHE A 35 1.78 5.73 6.98
C PHE A 35 0.77 4.79 7.65
N ILE A 36 0.77 3.51 7.30
CA ILE A 36 -0.07 2.51 7.96
C ILE A 36 0.26 2.43 9.47
N GLY A 37 1.54 2.41 9.83
CA GLY A 37 1.99 2.42 11.22
C GLY A 37 1.56 3.70 11.96
N LEU A 38 1.63 4.85 11.31
CA LEU A 38 1.18 6.12 11.86
C LEU A 38 -0.34 6.13 12.12
N LEU A 39 -1.14 5.59 11.19
CA LEU A 39 -2.59 5.47 11.32
C LEU A 39 -3.00 4.39 12.34
N TRP A 40 -2.15 3.38 12.56
CA TRP A 40 -2.39 2.33 13.53
C TRP A 40 -2.36 2.85 14.97
N ILE A 41 -1.52 3.84 15.29
CA ILE A 41 -1.44 4.46 16.63
C ILE A 41 -2.80 5.01 17.10
N PRO A 42 -3.47 5.94 16.39
CA PRO A 42 -4.77 6.45 16.83
C PRO A 42 -5.85 5.35 16.81
N ALA A 43 -5.80 4.40 15.87
CA ALA A 43 -6.72 3.27 15.87
C ALA A 43 -6.58 2.39 17.12
N ALA A 44 -5.35 2.12 17.56
CA ALA A 44 -5.06 1.37 18.79
C ALA A 44 -5.58 2.11 20.03
N VAL A 45 -5.44 3.44 20.08
CA VAL A 45 -6.02 4.26 21.16
C VAL A 45 -7.55 4.12 21.20
N VAL A 46 -8.23 4.18 20.06
CA VAL A 46 -9.69 3.98 19.98
C VAL A 46 -10.09 2.58 20.47
N VAL A 47 -9.39 1.54 20.01
CA VAL A 47 -9.65 0.14 20.43
C VAL A 47 -9.38 -0.06 21.92
N PHE A 48 -8.39 0.61 22.49
CA PHE A 48 -8.10 0.56 23.92
C PHE A 48 -9.30 1.04 24.75
N PHE A 49 -9.84 2.22 24.45
CA PHE A 49 -11.02 2.74 25.13
C PHE A 49 -12.26 1.87 24.86
N LEU A 50 -12.43 1.39 23.62
CA LEU A 50 -13.52 0.47 23.29
C LEU A 50 -13.45 -0.82 24.12
N GLY A 51 -12.23 -1.33 24.37
CA GLY A 51 -12.02 -2.46 25.27
C GLY A 51 -12.44 -2.17 26.71
N ILE A 52 -12.15 -0.98 27.25
CA ILE A 52 -12.64 -0.58 28.58
C ILE A 52 -14.18 -0.56 28.61
N LEU A 53 -14.81 0.10 27.62
CA LEU A 53 -16.27 0.24 27.54
C LEU A 53 -17.00 -1.10 27.38
N THR A 54 -16.37 -2.06 26.71
CA THR A 54 -16.94 -3.38 26.42
C THR A 54 -16.46 -4.46 27.39
N LEU A 55 -15.88 -4.08 28.53
CA LEU A 55 -15.36 -5.00 29.56
C LEU A 55 -14.35 -6.02 29.03
N GLY A 56 -13.55 -5.64 28.03
CA GLY A 56 -12.46 -6.43 27.45
C GLY A 56 -12.76 -7.01 26.06
N LEU A 57 -14.00 -7.02 25.57
CA LEU A 57 -14.31 -7.57 24.24
C LEU A 57 -13.60 -6.82 23.11
N GLY A 58 -13.46 -5.50 23.22
CA GLY A 58 -12.74 -4.68 22.25
C GLY A 58 -11.27 -5.07 22.05
N TRP A 59 -10.62 -5.64 23.07
CA TRP A 59 -9.23 -6.05 22.96
C TRP A 59 -9.04 -7.25 22.03
N LEU A 60 -10.10 -8.00 21.71
CA LEU A 60 -10.06 -9.06 20.70
C LEU A 60 -9.79 -8.53 19.28
N LEU A 61 -9.90 -7.22 19.06
CA LEU A 61 -9.58 -6.58 17.78
C LEU A 61 -8.07 -6.40 17.56
N TYR A 62 -7.24 -6.39 18.60
CA TYR A 62 -5.80 -6.11 18.47
C TYR A 62 -5.06 -7.02 17.47
N PRO A 63 -5.29 -8.34 17.40
CA PRO A 63 -4.60 -9.22 16.45
C PRO A 63 -4.86 -8.87 14.98
N ILE A 64 -6.04 -8.35 14.67
CA ILE A 64 -6.43 -8.01 13.29
C ILE A 64 -6.35 -6.51 13.00
N LEU A 65 -6.22 -5.67 14.02
CA LEU A 65 -6.29 -4.21 13.90
C LEU A 65 -5.33 -3.65 12.85
N PHE A 66 -4.11 -4.19 12.79
CA PHE A 66 -3.14 -3.77 11.78
C PHE A 66 -3.61 -4.03 10.35
N PHE A 67 -4.19 -5.21 10.08
CA PHE A 67 -4.74 -5.56 8.76
C PHE A 67 -5.95 -4.72 8.41
N VAL A 68 -6.81 -4.39 9.38
CA VAL A 68 -7.94 -3.48 9.18
C VAL A 68 -7.46 -2.10 8.76
N VAL A 69 -6.50 -1.52 9.49
CA VAL A 69 -5.95 -0.19 9.17
C VAL A 69 -5.24 -0.21 7.81
N ALA A 70 -4.44 -1.23 7.53
CA ALA A 70 -3.77 -1.39 6.24
C ALA A 70 -4.78 -1.50 5.09
N GLY A 71 -5.81 -2.35 5.25
CA GLY A 71 -6.86 -2.52 4.25
C GLY A 71 -7.64 -1.23 3.98
N LEU A 72 -7.96 -0.46 5.03
CA LEU A 72 -8.60 0.85 4.89
C LEU A 72 -7.69 1.86 4.18
N TYR A 73 -6.40 1.92 4.54
CA TYR A 73 -5.43 2.80 3.89
C TYR A 73 -5.30 2.49 2.39
N PHE A 74 -5.11 1.22 2.03
CA PHE A 74 -5.02 0.82 0.63
C PHE A 74 -6.34 1.03 -0.12
N GLY A 75 -7.48 0.69 0.50
CA GLY A 75 -8.79 0.89 -0.10
C GLY A 75 -9.09 2.36 -0.40
N MET A 76 -8.71 3.28 0.50
CA MET A 76 -8.91 4.72 0.28
C MET A 76 -7.86 5.34 -0.64
N SER A 77 -6.61 4.87 -0.60
CA SER A 77 -5.49 5.49 -1.32
C SER A 77 -5.26 4.91 -2.72
N LEU A 78 -5.55 3.62 -2.95
CA LEU A 78 -5.27 2.91 -4.22
C LEU A 78 -6.52 2.69 -5.09
N ALA A 79 -7.74 2.78 -4.57
CA ALA A 79 -8.97 2.51 -5.34
C ALA A 79 -9.51 3.70 -6.15
N GLY A 80 -8.73 4.76 -6.33
CA GLY A 80 -9.17 5.99 -7.01
C GLY A 80 -9.25 5.84 -8.55
N PRO A 81 -10.24 6.46 -9.23
CA PRO A 81 -10.36 6.44 -10.71
C PRO A 81 -9.15 7.00 -11.47
N SER A 82 -8.30 7.78 -10.79
CA SER A 82 -7.07 8.34 -11.36
C SER A 82 -5.91 7.33 -11.45
N GLN A 83 -6.07 6.10 -10.95
CA GLN A 83 -5.03 5.07 -10.96
C GLN A 83 -5.25 3.95 -11.97
N SER A 84 -6.36 3.97 -12.71
CA SER A 84 -6.51 3.16 -13.93
C SER A 84 -5.60 3.72 -15.01
N THR A 85 -4.52 3.01 -15.32
CA THR A 85 -3.72 3.23 -16.53
C THR A 85 -4.66 3.14 -17.75
N PRO A 86 -4.54 4.04 -18.76
CA PRO A 86 -5.25 3.90 -20.03
C PRO A 86 -4.81 2.66 -20.82
#